data_AF-A0A957MGI8-F1
#
_entry.id   AF-A0A957MGI8-F1
#
_cell.length_a   1.000
_cell.length_b   1.000
_cell.length_c   1.000
_cell.angle_alpha   90.00
_cell.angle_beta   90.00
_cell.angle_gamma   90.00
#
_symmetry.space_group_name_H-M   'P 1'
#
loop_
_entity.id
_entity.type
_entity.pdbx_description
1 polymer ?
#
loop_
_entity_poly.entity_id
_entity_poly.type
_entity_poly.pdbx_seq_one_letter_code
_entity_poly.pdbx_strand_id
1 'polypeptide(L)'
;MPDFSLAAPEVLAAWQQMDEELTTIEEARHLPILVVAVPSAPRAARLGITLEALETHLMPALLLDAASSRTLIDRALKTIAGSHIVIGTGNGCELHLYHGDRRWHGDDGVIDDEDRRRLTIVSNLPAGSVYTTVLEDRTYGTLFLPSTPGASDVTLHFGEGRIVAIDAAHGAGALADWLDRHSGEPRRVSHIGIGLNPHLHSPIGWTLVDEHIAGALFLALGENRYMGGQNASSLNHDFALVGASLAVDGRPFLPTLLDTPNRP
;
A
#
# COMPACT_ATOMS: atom_id res chain seq x y z
N MET A 1 -7.64 -17.94 -2.77
CA MET A 1 -6.74 -18.27 -1.66
C MET A 1 -7.22 -19.57 -1.03
N PRO A 2 -6.30 -20.40 -0.50
CA PRO A 2 -6.68 -21.59 0.23
C PRO A 2 -7.59 -21.22 1.40
N ASP A 3 -8.60 -22.05 1.67
CA ASP A 3 -9.44 -21.90 2.85
C ASP A 3 -8.76 -22.59 4.03
N PHE A 4 -8.07 -21.80 4.84
CA PHE A 4 -7.35 -22.28 6.02
C PHE A 4 -8.26 -22.46 7.24
N SER A 5 -9.56 -22.19 7.15
CA SER A 5 -10.49 -22.39 8.28
C SER A 5 -10.62 -23.85 8.71
N LEU A 6 -10.22 -24.78 7.85
CA LEU A 6 -10.22 -26.21 8.10
C LEU A 6 -8.88 -26.74 8.66
N ALA A 7 -7.83 -25.91 8.70
CA ALA A 7 -6.51 -26.33 9.17
C ALA A 7 -6.45 -26.33 10.71
N ALA A 8 -5.87 -27.39 11.29
CA ALA A 8 -5.58 -27.41 12.72
C ALA A 8 -4.56 -26.30 13.08
N PRO A 9 -4.62 -25.72 14.30
CA PRO A 9 -3.71 -24.64 14.68
C PRO A 9 -2.22 -25.00 14.52
N GLU A 10 -1.81 -26.22 14.85
CA GLU A 10 -0.42 -26.65 14.67
C GLU A 10 0.00 -26.71 13.20
N VAL A 11 -0.92 -27.06 12.29
CA VAL A 11 -0.64 -27.10 10.85
C VAL A 11 -0.50 -25.69 10.29
N LEU A 12 -1.36 -24.78 10.74
CA LEU A 12 -1.29 -23.37 10.34
C LEU A 12 0.02 -22.72 10.82
N ALA A 13 0.42 -22.98 12.07
CA ALA A 13 1.68 -22.48 12.62
C ALA A 13 2.90 -23.02 11.86
N ALA A 14 2.92 -24.32 11.53
CA ALA A 14 4.00 -24.91 10.74
C ALA A 14 4.07 -24.33 9.32
N TRP A 15 2.91 -24.08 8.69
CA TRP A 15 2.86 -23.43 7.37
C TRP A 15 3.37 -21.98 7.42
N GLN A 16 2.98 -21.21 8.44
CA GLN A 16 3.47 -19.84 8.65
C GLN A 16 4.99 -19.82 8.83
N GLN A 17 5.55 -20.72 9.64
CA GLN A 17 7.00 -20.82 9.82
C GLN A 17 7.71 -21.13 8.49
N MET A 18 7.19 -22.07 7.71
CA MET A 18 7.76 -22.41 6.40
C MET A 18 7.70 -21.21 5.43
N ASP A 19 6.60 -20.46 5.43
CA ASP A 19 6.42 -19.26 4.61
C ASP A 19 7.46 -18.18 4.99
N GLU A 20 7.65 -17.91 6.28
CA GLU A 20 8.67 -16.98 6.79
C GLU A 20 10.09 -17.40 6.39
N GLU A 21 10.41 -18.69 6.49
CA GLU A 21 11.70 -19.24 6.06
C GLU A 21 11.91 -19.09 4.54
N LEU A 22 10.86 -19.31 3.74
CA LEU A 22 10.91 -19.14 2.29
C LEU A 22 11.11 -17.67 1.92
N THR A 23 10.34 -16.75 2.51
CA THR A 23 10.48 -15.31 2.31
C THR A 23 11.90 -14.85 2.64
N THR A 24 12.47 -15.33 3.74
CA THR A 24 13.87 -15.01 4.12
C THR A 24 14.87 -15.44 3.02
N ILE A 25 14.64 -16.60 2.40
CA ILE A 25 15.49 -17.08 1.29
C ILE A 25 15.30 -16.23 0.03
N GLU A 26 14.06 -15.86 -0.30
CA GLU A 26 13.73 -15.02 -1.46
C GLU A 26 14.35 -13.63 -1.34
N GLU A 27 14.24 -13.00 -0.16
CA GLU A 27 14.86 -11.72 0.17
C GLU A 27 16.39 -11.79 0.06
N ALA A 28 17.03 -12.80 0.69
CA ALA A 28 18.48 -12.97 0.66
C ALA A 28 19.02 -13.19 -0.76
N ARG A 29 18.21 -13.76 -1.65
CA ARG A 29 18.54 -14.01 -3.05
C ARG A 29 18.12 -12.88 -3.98
N HIS A 30 17.42 -11.87 -3.47
CA HIS A 30 16.86 -10.78 -4.25
C HIS A 30 16.04 -11.28 -5.45
N LEU A 31 15.19 -12.30 -5.22
CA LEU A 31 14.37 -12.87 -6.27
C LEU A 31 13.27 -11.88 -6.69
N PRO A 32 13.12 -11.58 -8.00
CA PRO A 32 12.09 -10.67 -8.46
C PRO A 32 10.70 -11.28 -8.29
N ILE A 33 9.78 -10.50 -7.72
CA ILE A 33 8.39 -10.91 -7.43
C ILE A 33 7.43 -9.97 -8.16
N LEU A 34 6.56 -10.56 -8.99
CA LEU A 34 5.46 -9.84 -9.63
C LEU A 34 4.13 -10.32 -9.04
N VAL A 35 3.40 -9.42 -8.38
CA VAL A 35 2.08 -9.71 -7.81
C VAL A 35 0.99 -9.29 -8.79
N VAL A 36 0.13 -10.22 -9.21
CA VAL A 36 -0.87 -9.96 -10.25
C VAL A 36 -2.28 -10.14 -9.71
N ALA A 37 -3.11 -9.10 -9.83
CA ALA A 37 -4.53 -9.15 -9.60
C ALA A 37 -5.23 -9.89 -10.76
N VAL A 38 -5.65 -11.13 -10.51
CA VAL A 38 -6.36 -11.93 -11.52
C VAL A 38 -7.87 -11.88 -11.29
N PRO A 39 -8.67 -11.35 -12.24
CA PRO A 39 -10.13 -11.39 -12.13
C PRO A 39 -10.60 -12.84 -12.17
N SER A 40 -11.53 -13.20 -11.27
CA SER A 40 -12.08 -14.56 -11.20
C SER A 40 -13.47 -14.54 -10.55
N ALA A 41 -14.31 -15.53 -10.87
CA ALA A 41 -15.65 -15.63 -10.29
C ALA A 41 -15.65 -15.66 -8.75
N PRO A 42 -14.75 -16.41 -8.06
CA PRO A 42 -14.69 -16.36 -6.59
C PRO A 42 -14.30 -14.99 -6.03
N ARG A 43 -13.42 -14.26 -6.73
CA ARG A 43 -13.03 -12.91 -6.33
C ARG A 43 -14.20 -11.93 -6.51
N ALA A 44 -14.87 -11.97 -7.66
CA ALA A 44 -16.03 -11.13 -7.95
C ALA A 44 -17.14 -11.36 -6.91
N ALA A 45 -17.42 -12.62 -6.55
CA ALA A 45 -18.37 -12.97 -5.50
C ALA A 45 -18.01 -12.37 -4.13
N ARG A 46 -16.72 -12.37 -3.73
CA ARG A 46 -16.27 -11.74 -2.47
C ARG A 46 -16.43 -10.22 -2.47
N LEU A 47 -16.33 -9.59 -3.63
CA LEU A 47 -16.50 -8.15 -3.81
C LEU A 47 -17.98 -7.77 -4.01
N GLY A 48 -18.89 -8.74 -4.13
CA GLY A 48 -20.32 -8.49 -4.36
C GLY A 48 -20.65 -7.98 -5.77
N ILE A 49 -19.80 -8.24 -6.76
CA ILE A 49 -19.97 -7.81 -8.17
C ILE A 49 -19.93 -9.01 -9.12
N THR A 50 -20.35 -8.80 -10.38
CA THR A 50 -20.24 -9.83 -11.43
C THR A 50 -18.78 -9.95 -11.91
N LEU A 51 -18.41 -11.11 -12.48
CA LEU A 51 -17.10 -11.28 -13.11
C LEU A 51 -16.90 -10.28 -14.24
N GLU A 52 -17.92 -10.07 -15.07
CA GLU A 52 -17.88 -9.10 -16.17
C GLU A 52 -17.62 -7.66 -15.67
N ALA A 53 -18.24 -7.26 -14.55
CA ALA A 53 -17.99 -5.95 -13.95
C ALA A 53 -16.56 -5.85 -13.41
N LEU A 54 -16.05 -6.91 -12.78
CA LEU A 54 -14.66 -6.97 -12.31
C LEU A 54 -13.67 -6.90 -13.47
N GLU A 55 -13.90 -7.64 -14.56
CA GLU A 55 -13.06 -7.62 -15.75
C GLU A 55 -13.09 -6.24 -16.42
N THR A 56 -14.27 -5.64 -16.55
CA THR A 56 -14.43 -4.28 -17.11
C THR A 56 -13.65 -3.25 -16.31
N HIS A 57 -13.64 -3.38 -14.97
CA HIS A 57 -12.91 -2.49 -14.09
C HIS A 57 -11.39 -2.71 -14.14
N LEU A 58 -10.95 -3.98 -14.15
CA LEU A 58 -9.55 -4.35 -13.89
C LEU A 58 -8.72 -4.54 -15.16
N MET A 59 -9.30 -5.08 -16.23
CA MET A 59 -8.53 -5.43 -17.44
C MET A 59 -7.83 -4.24 -18.09
N PRO A 60 -8.46 -3.05 -18.25
CA PRO A 60 -7.74 -1.90 -18.80
C PRO A 60 -6.54 -1.48 -17.93
N ALA A 61 -6.67 -1.57 -16.60
CA ALA A 61 -5.60 -1.23 -15.67
C ALA A 61 -4.44 -2.24 -15.71
N LEU A 62 -4.73 -3.54 -15.85
CA LEU A 62 -3.74 -4.60 -16.04
C LEU A 62 -3.00 -4.51 -17.36
N LEU A 63 -3.65 -3.94 -18.39
CA LEU A 63 -3.11 -3.82 -19.74
C LEU A 63 -2.41 -2.47 -19.99
N LEU A 64 -2.29 -1.61 -18.96
CA LEU A 64 -1.50 -0.39 -19.06
C LEU A 64 -0.05 -0.76 -19.43
N ASP A 65 0.43 -0.24 -20.56
CA ASP A 65 1.78 -0.54 -21.00
C ASP A 65 2.83 0.17 -20.14
N ALA A 66 3.98 -0.48 -19.99
CA ALA A 66 5.05 0.02 -19.13
C ALA A 66 5.61 1.39 -19.56
N ALA A 67 5.58 1.74 -20.86
CA ALA A 67 6.08 3.05 -21.31
C ALA A 67 5.13 4.19 -20.91
N SER A 68 3.83 3.96 -21.03
CA SER A 68 2.80 4.88 -20.51
C SER A 68 2.89 5.00 -18.98
N SER A 69 3.06 3.87 -18.27
CA SER A 69 3.24 3.85 -16.82
C SER A 69 4.47 4.65 -16.36
N ARG A 70 5.65 4.43 -16.99
CA ARG A 70 6.85 5.23 -16.75
C ARG A 70 6.66 6.72 -16.98
N THR A 71 5.92 7.10 -18.02
CA THR A 71 5.62 8.51 -18.31
C THR A 71 4.77 9.15 -17.21
N LEU A 72 3.87 8.39 -16.57
CA LEU A 72 3.09 8.85 -15.42
C LEU A 72 3.98 9.00 -14.18
N ILE A 73 4.81 8.00 -13.90
CA ILE A 73 5.77 7.98 -12.78
C ILE A 73 6.75 9.14 -12.88
N ASP A 74 7.38 9.35 -14.03
CA ASP A 74 8.35 10.44 -14.26
C ASP A 74 7.73 11.82 -14.03
N ARG A 75 6.45 11.99 -14.38
CA ARG A 75 5.72 13.24 -14.11
C ARG A 75 5.46 13.41 -12.62
N ALA A 76 5.02 12.37 -11.93
CA ALA A 76 4.76 12.41 -10.49
C ALA A 76 6.05 12.67 -9.68
N LEU A 77 7.15 11.99 -10.00
CA LEU A 77 8.43 12.17 -9.30
C LEU A 77 9.02 13.57 -9.48
N LYS A 78 8.71 14.27 -10.58
CA LYS A 78 9.14 15.67 -10.79
C LYS A 78 8.39 16.67 -9.91
N THR A 79 7.22 16.32 -9.38
CA THR A 79 6.38 17.23 -8.60
C THR A 79 6.43 16.96 -7.10
N ILE A 80 6.85 15.77 -6.70
CA ILE A 80 7.13 15.46 -5.31
C ILE A 80 8.47 16.09 -4.92
N ALA A 81 8.42 17.09 -4.05
CA ALA A 81 9.61 17.75 -3.52
C ALA A 81 9.39 18.09 -2.05
N GLY A 82 10.40 17.86 -1.23
CA GLY A 82 10.37 18.11 0.21
C GLY A 82 10.62 16.84 1.01
N SER A 83 10.40 16.90 2.32
CA SER A 83 10.66 15.77 3.22
C SER A 83 9.58 15.54 4.27
N HIS A 84 8.77 16.56 4.59
CA HIS A 84 7.66 16.49 5.52
C HIS A 84 6.37 16.23 4.75
N ILE A 85 5.77 15.08 5.00
CA ILE A 85 4.50 14.68 4.42
C ILE A 85 3.39 14.85 5.46
N VAL A 86 2.28 15.45 5.04
CA VAL A 86 1.05 15.56 5.81
C VAL A 86 -0.07 14.89 5.03
N ILE A 87 -0.72 13.91 5.64
CA ILE A 87 -1.87 13.20 5.08
C ILE A 87 -3.11 13.60 5.86
N GLY A 88 -4.06 14.23 5.19
CA GLY A 88 -5.38 14.54 5.75
C GLY A 88 -6.37 13.44 5.42
N THR A 89 -7.06 12.92 6.44
CA THR A 89 -8.13 11.92 6.31
C THR A 89 -9.43 12.43 6.93
N GLY A 90 -10.49 11.62 6.90
CA GLY A 90 -11.79 11.97 7.50
C GLY A 90 -11.69 12.33 8.98
N ASN A 91 -12.77 12.92 9.52
CA ASN A 91 -12.88 13.32 10.93
C ASN A 91 -11.82 14.34 11.40
N GLY A 92 -11.24 15.12 10.47
CA GLY A 92 -10.21 16.10 10.79
C GLY A 92 -8.88 15.49 11.23
N CYS A 93 -8.64 14.21 10.89
CA CYS A 93 -7.40 13.52 11.23
C CYS A 93 -6.27 13.96 10.30
N GLU A 94 -5.15 14.36 10.88
CA GLU A 94 -3.91 14.68 10.15
C GLU A 94 -2.76 13.80 10.64
N LEU A 95 -2.12 13.09 9.71
CA LEU A 95 -0.94 12.26 9.97
C LEU A 95 0.30 12.94 9.40
N HIS A 96 1.32 13.12 10.24
CA HIS A 96 2.60 13.69 9.84
C HIS A 96 3.67 12.60 9.79
N LEU A 97 4.46 12.63 8.72
CA LEU A 97 5.56 11.70 8.46
C LEU A 97 6.73 12.41 7.82
N TYR A 98 7.93 11.87 8.00
CA TYR A 98 9.13 12.35 7.34
C TYR A 98 9.81 11.19 6.62
N HIS A 99 10.22 11.38 5.36
CA HIS A 99 11.02 10.38 4.65
C HIS A 99 12.52 10.74 4.61
N GLY A 100 12.90 11.95 5.05
CA GLY A 100 14.29 12.40 5.00
C GLY A 100 14.84 12.37 3.58
N ASP A 101 16.02 11.79 3.39
CA ASP A 101 16.67 11.65 2.08
C ASP A 101 16.29 10.36 1.34
N ARG A 102 15.29 9.61 1.83
CA ARG A 102 14.84 8.36 1.21
C ARG A 102 14.27 8.64 -0.17
N ARG A 103 14.66 7.77 -1.12
CA ARG A 103 14.28 7.86 -2.52
C ARG A 103 12.80 7.49 -2.68
N TRP A 104 12.15 8.21 -3.58
CA TRP A 104 10.88 7.76 -4.15
C TRP A 104 11.12 6.77 -5.29
N HIS A 105 10.42 5.65 -5.22
CA HIS A 105 10.42 4.57 -6.19
C HIS A 105 9.17 4.68 -7.08
N GLY A 106 9.20 4.04 -8.24
CA GLY A 106 8.05 3.89 -9.11
C GLY A 106 7.84 2.43 -9.46
N ASP A 107 6.58 2.01 -9.60
CA ASP A 107 6.20 0.68 -10.06
C ASP A 107 5.53 0.79 -11.42
N ASP A 108 6.25 0.42 -12.47
CA ASP A 108 5.78 0.47 -13.85
C ASP A 108 5.26 -0.88 -14.39
N GLY A 109 5.22 -1.91 -13.54
CA GLY A 109 4.78 -3.27 -13.91
C GLY A 109 5.90 -4.13 -14.52
N VAL A 110 7.14 -3.64 -14.54
CA VAL A 110 8.32 -4.35 -15.06
C VAL A 110 9.41 -4.35 -14.00
N ILE A 111 10.12 -5.47 -13.85
CA ILE A 111 11.32 -5.56 -13.01
C ILE A 111 12.51 -5.69 -13.95
N ASP A 112 13.22 -4.58 -14.16
CA ASP A 112 14.37 -4.52 -15.08
C ASP A 112 15.74 -4.60 -14.36
N ASP A 113 16.82 -4.43 -15.12
CA ASP A 113 18.17 -4.47 -14.55
C ASP A 113 18.47 -3.28 -13.64
N GLU A 114 17.83 -2.13 -13.85
CA GLU A 114 17.95 -0.98 -12.96
C GLU A 114 17.25 -1.24 -11.63
N ASP A 115 16.07 -1.84 -11.65
CA ASP A 115 15.36 -2.25 -10.44
C ASP A 115 16.16 -3.23 -9.61
N ARG A 116 16.75 -4.23 -10.25
CA ARG A 116 17.64 -5.20 -9.60
C ARG A 116 18.86 -4.54 -8.96
N ARG A 117 19.44 -3.53 -9.62
CA ARG A 117 20.56 -2.76 -9.05
C ARG A 117 20.13 -1.91 -7.85
N ARG A 118 18.88 -1.45 -7.83
CA ARG A 118 18.30 -0.61 -6.78
C ARG A 118 17.62 -1.40 -5.66
N LEU A 119 17.52 -2.72 -5.81
CA LEU A 119 16.78 -3.63 -4.94
C LEU A 119 15.26 -3.34 -4.88
N THR A 120 14.70 -2.73 -5.93
CA THR A 120 13.25 -2.54 -6.13
C THR A 120 12.65 -3.70 -6.89
N ILE A 121 12.76 -4.90 -6.33
CA ILE A 121 12.50 -6.18 -7.03
C ILE A 121 11.08 -6.71 -6.85
N VAL A 122 10.16 -5.90 -6.32
CA VAL A 122 8.75 -6.23 -6.18
C VAL A 122 7.95 -5.25 -7.05
N SER A 123 7.04 -5.79 -7.85
CA SER A 123 6.17 -5.01 -8.74
C SER A 123 4.76 -5.61 -8.74
N ASN A 124 3.76 -4.78 -9.02
CA ASN A 124 2.35 -5.14 -9.02
C ASN A 124 1.73 -4.99 -10.43
N LEU A 125 0.71 -5.80 -10.69
CA LEU A 125 -0.25 -5.61 -11.78
C LEU A 125 -1.66 -5.62 -11.16
N PRO A 126 -2.46 -4.55 -11.26
CA PRO A 126 -2.20 -3.33 -12.03
C PRO A 126 -1.01 -2.54 -11.48
N ALA A 127 -0.25 -1.91 -12.39
CA ALA A 127 0.90 -1.09 -12.05
C ALA A 127 0.53 0.40 -12.05
N GLY A 128 1.53 1.25 -11.85
CA GLY A 128 1.39 2.70 -11.91
C GLY A 128 1.24 3.27 -10.52
N SER A 129 2.33 3.28 -9.77
CA SER A 129 2.40 3.95 -8.46
C SER A 129 3.77 4.57 -8.25
N VAL A 130 3.84 5.52 -7.31
CA VAL A 130 5.10 6.00 -6.73
C VAL A 130 5.03 5.88 -5.23
N TYR A 131 6.12 5.48 -4.58
CA TYR A 131 6.15 5.21 -3.14
C TYR A 131 7.50 5.50 -2.51
N THR A 132 7.52 5.72 -1.19
CA THR A 132 8.75 5.90 -0.40
C THR A 132 8.56 5.36 1.01
N THR A 133 9.65 4.93 1.65
CA THR A 133 9.65 4.56 3.07
C THR A 133 9.80 5.80 3.95
N VAL A 134 9.44 5.70 5.23
CA VAL A 134 9.47 6.83 6.19
C VAL A 134 10.45 6.59 7.34
N LEU A 135 10.99 7.66 7.91
CA LEU A 135 11.80 7.62 9.12
C LEU A 135 10.98 7.05 10.28
N GLU A 136 11.45 5.94 10.83
CA GLU A 136 10.68 5.02 11.67
C GLU A 136 10.20 5.63 12.99
N ASP A 137 10.86 6.67 13.48
CA ASP A 137 10.60 7.37 14.73
C ASP A 137 9.94 8.74 14.53
N ARG A 138 9.65 9.14 13.28
CA ARG A 138 9.15 10.49 12.94
C ARG A 138 7.74 10.50 12.36
N THR A 139 6.88 9.59 12.82
CA THR A 139 5.45 9.62 12.53
C THR A 139 4.67 10.04 13.78
N TYR A 140 3.77 11.01 13.63
CA TYR A 140 2.88 11.47 14.71
C TYR A 140 1.56 12.01 14.15
N GLY A 141 0.56 12.15 15.03
CA GLY A 141 -0.77 12.64 14.67
C GLY A 141 -1.77 11.50 14.59
N THR A 142 -2.73 11.61 13.68
CA THR A 142 -3.88 10.69 13.62
C THR A 142 -4.22 10.30 12.19
N LEU A 143 -4.59 9.04 11.99
CA LEU A 143 -5.07 8.53 10.71
C LEU A 143 -6.48 7.94 10.89
N PHE A 144 -7.43 8.41 10.10
CA PHE A 144 -8.78 7.84 10.06
C PHE A 144 -8.90 6.81 8.93
N LEU A 145 -9.44 5.64 9.27
CA LEU A 145 -9.76 4.56 8.35
C LEU A 145 -11.25 4.20 8.52
N PRO A 146 -12.10 4.35 7.48
CA PRO A 146 -13.53 4.07 7.60
C PRO A 146 -13.81 2.59 7.88
N SER A 147 -12.96 1.70 7.37
CA SER A 147 -13.06 0.27 7.59
C SER A 147 -11.69 -0.39 7.50
N THR A 148 -11.49 -1.39 8.35
CA THR A 148 -10.37 -2.35 8.29
C THR A 148 -10.95 -3.76 8.47
N PRO A 149 -10.19 -4.83 8.18
CA PRO A 149 -10.63 -6.18 8.50
C PRO A 149 -10.95 -6.34 10.00
N GLY A 150 -12.24 -6.41 10.33
CA GLY A 150 -12.73 -6.63 11.70
C GLY A 150 -12.94 -5.37 12.55
N ALA A 151 -12.73 -4.15 12.02
CA ALA A 151 -13.01 -2.90 12.72
C ALA A 151 -13.53 -1.78 11.79
N SER A 152 -14.32 -0.86 12.33
CA SER A 152 -14.96 0.24 11.58
C SER A 152 -14.79 1.59 12.28
N ASP A 153 -14.77 2.67 11.48
CA ASP A 153 -14.54 4.05 11.94
C ASP A 153 -13.33 4.16 12.87
N VAL A 154 -12.20 3.66 12.39
CA VAL A 154 -10.96 3.53 13.16
C VAL A 154 -10.19 4.85 13.10
N THR A 155 -9.75 5.35 14.24
CA THR A 155 -8.73 6.39 14.36
C THR A 155 -7.48 5.80 15.02
N LEU A 156 -6.39 5.77 14.26
CA LEU A 156 -5.07 5.38 14.74
C LEU A 156 -4.32 6.62 15.23
N HIS A 157 -3.85 6.59 16.47
CA HIS A 157 -3.06 7.67 17.06
C HIS A 157 -1.59 7.29 17.03
N PHE A 158 -0.75 8.16 16.46
CA PHE A 158 0.68 7.95 16.32
C PHE A 158 1.48 8.87 17.24
N GLY A 159 2.49 8.29 17.87
CA GLY A 159 3.50 8.98 18.67
C GLY A 159 4.82 8.21 18.63
N GLU A 160 5.93 8.93 18.57
CA GLU A 160 7.28 8.34 18.49
C GLU A 160 7.41 7.31 17.34
N GLY A 161 6.75 7.58 16.21
CA GLY A 161 6.80 6.75 15.01
C GLY A 161 5.80 5.60 14.92
N ARG A 162 5.11 5.26 16.01
CA ARG A 162 4.23 4.08 16.09
C ARG A 162 2.82 4.40 16.56
N ILE A 163 1.89 3.49 16.31
CA ILE A 163 0.54 3.55 16.89
C ILE A 163 0.63 3.39 18.41
N VAL A 164 0.13 4.39 19.13
CA VAL A 164 0.08 4.45 20.60
C VAL A 164 -1.34 4.25 21.14
N ALA A 165 -2.37 4.52 20.34
CA ALA A 165 -3.77 4.26 20.69
C ALA A 165 -4.60 3.96 19.43
N ILE A 166 -5.69 3.23 19.61
CA ILE A 166 -6.66 2.89 18.56
C ILE A 166 -8.06 3.15 19.11
N ASP A 167 -8.76 4.10 18.51
CA ASP A 167 -10.19 4.30 18.71
C ASP A 167 -10.95 3.67 17.54
N ALA A 168 -12.12 3.10 17.79
CA ALA A 168 -13.00 2.60 16.74
C ALA A 168 -14.45 2.58 17.21
N ALA A 169 -15.41 2.75 16.29
CA ALA A 169 -16.82 2.49 16.60
C ALA A 169 -17.04 1.00 16.91
N HIS A 170 -16.36 0.11 16.19
CA HIS A 170 -16.38 -1.33 16.40
C HIS A 170 -14.98 -1.92 16.16
N GLY A 171 -14.58 -2.90 16.97
CA GLY A 171 -13.41 -3.75 16.67
C GLY A 171 -12.04 -3.23 17.06
N ALA A 172 -11.92 -2.15 17.85
CA ALA A 172 -10.61 -1.60 18.26
C ALA A 172 -9.68 -2.66 18.90
N GLY A 173 -10.20 -3.46 19.84
CA GLY A 173 -9.44 -4.54 20.48
C GLY A 173 -9.02 -5.63 19.51
N ALA A 174 -9.91 -6.04 18.59
CA ALA A 174 -9.59 -7.06 17.59
C ALA A 174 -8.50 -6.60 16.62
N LEU A 175 -8.49 -5.30 16.25
CA LEU A 175 -7.42 -4.72 15.43
C LEU A 175 -6.09 -4.67 16.20
N ALA A 176 -6.12 -4.29 17.48
CA ALA A 176 -4.94 -4.31 18.33
C ALA A 176 -4.37 -5.74 18.45
N ASP A 177 -5.21 -6.73 18.75
CA ASP A 177 -4.83 -8.14 18.84
C ASP A 177 -4.27 -8.65 17.50
N TRP A 178 -4.83 -8.22 16.36
CA TRP A 178 -4.30 -8.59 15.05
C TRP A 178 -2.91 -8.02 14.79
N LEU A 179 -2.66 -6.76 15.14
CA LEU A 179 -1.33 -6.15 15.06
C LEU A 179 -0.34 -6.92 15.95
N ASP A 180 -0.70 -7.18 17.20
CA ASP A 180 0.18 -7.78 18.21
C ASP A 180 0.51 -9.27 17.97
N ARG A 181 -0.12 -9.91 16.98
CA ARG A 181 0.25 -11.26 16.51
C ARG A 181 1.48 -11.29 15.62
N HIS A 182 1.90 -10.15 15.07
CA HIS A 182 3.07 -10.07 14.20
C HIS A 182 4.34 -9.84 15.01
N SER A 183 5.45 -10.41 14.55
CA SER A 183 6.76 -10.22 15.16
C SER A 183 7.41 -8.91 14.68
N GLY A 184 8.42 -8.44 15.41
CA GLY A 184 9.04 -7.14 15.12
C GLY A 184 8.16 -5.96 15.55
N GLU A 185 8.06 -4.94 14.71
CA GLU A 185 7.31 -3.71 14.99
C GLU A 185 6.21 -3.48 13.92
N PRO A 186 5.00 -4.03 14.11
CA PRO A 186 3.90 -3.95 13.15
C PRO A 186 3.11 -2.64 13.22
N ARG A 187 3.36 -1.80 14.24
CA ARG A 187 2.56 -0.58 14.50
C ARG A 187 3.19 0.69 13.91
N ARG A 188 4.29 0.57 13.18
CA ARG A 188 4.94 1.70 12.48
C ARG A 188 4.50 1.78 11.04
N VAL A 189 4.51 3.00 10.50
CA VAL A 189 4.35 3.21 9.06
C VAL A 189 5.57 2.65 8.34
N SER A 190 5.34 1.74 7.40
CA SER A 190 6.37 1.15 6.54
C SER A 190 6.73 2.13 5.43
N HIS A 191 5.74 2.40 4.57
CA HIS A 191 5.85 3.23 3.39
C HIS A 191 4.51 3.88 3.07
N ILE A 192 4.58 4.90 2.22
CA ILE A 192 3.42 5.59 1.65
C ILE A 192 3.60 5.68 0.15
N GLY A 193 2.50 5.79 -0.57
CA GLY A 193 2.54 6.00 -2.01
C GLY A 193 1.30 6.63 -2.60
N ILE A 194 1.36 6.83 -3.90
CA ILE A 194 0.36 7.49 -4.72
C ILE A 194 0.10 6.59 -5.93
N GLY A 195 -1.16 6.20 -6.12
CA GLY A 195 -1.62 5.51 -7.31
C GLY A 195 -1.69 6.45 -8.52
N LEU A 196 -1.34 5.94 -9.69
CA LEU A 196 -1.21 6.69 -10.94
C LEU A 196 -1.92 6.01 -12.12
N ASN A 197 -2.56 4.85 -11.93
CA ASN A 197 -3.16 4.10 -13.02
C ASN A 197 -4.41 4.85 -13.53
N PRO A 198 -4.40 5.34 -14.79
CA PRO A 198 -5.46 6.21 -15.30
C PRO A 198 -6.74 5.46 -15.64
N HIS A 199 -6.76 4.13 -15.55
CA HIS A 199 -7.94 3.31 -15.80
C HIS A 199 -8.71 2.98 -14.52
N LEU A 200 -8.15 3.28 -13.35
CA LEU A 200 -8.76 3.03 -12.05
C LEU A 200 -9.28 4.36 -11.47
N HIS A 201 -10.57 4.40 -11.17
CA HIS A 201 -11.27 5.63 -10.78
C HIS A 201 -12.08 5.51 -9.49
N SER A 202 -12.30 4.30 -9.00
CA SER A 202 -13.17 4.04 -7.85
C SER A 202 -12.71 2.80 -7.12
N PRO A 203 -12.72 2.79 -5.76
CA PRO A 203 -12.36 1.61 -5.00
C PRO A 203 -13.38 0.49 -5.20
N ILE A 204 -12.87 -0.74 -5.22
CA ILE A 204 -13.67 -1.96 -5.27
C ILE A 204 -13.55 -2.79 -3.98
N GLY A 205 -12.74 -2.36 -3.01
CA GLY A 205 -12.50 -3.10 -1.77
C GLY A 205 -11.44 -4.19 -1.93
N TRP A 206 -10.54 -4.04 -2.90
CA TRP A 206 -9.39 -4.91 -3.09
C TRP A 206 -8.13 -4.05 -3.11
N THR A 207 -7.42 -4.01 -1.98
CA THR A 207 -6.25 -3.14 -1.76
C THR A 207 -5.24 -3.12 -2.90
N LEU A 208 -4.81 -4.29 -3.40
CA LEU A 208 -3.89 -4.41 -4.54
C LEU A 208 -4.34 -3.62 -5.79
N VAL A 209 -5.65 -3.48 -6.00
CA VAL A 209 -6.22 -2.66 -7.07
C VAL A 209 -6.40 -1.21 -6.61
N ASP A 210 -6.97 -1.02 -5.42
CA ASP A 210 -7.37 0.30 -4.92
C ASP A 210 -6.16 1.23 -4.64
N GLU A 211 -5.00 0.69 -4.29
CA GLU A 211 -3.75 1.45 -4.09
C GLU A 211 -3.20 2.07 -5.39
N HIS A 212 -3.61 1.54 -6.55
CA HIS A 212 -3.19 2.01 -7.87
C HIS A 212 -4.16 3.05 -8.47
N ILE A 213 -5.28 3.35 -7.82
CA ILE A 213 -6.23 4.36 -8.29
C ILE A 213 -5.52 5.69 -8.50
N ALA A 214 -5.71 6.28 -9.68
CA ALA A 214 -5.17 7.58 -10.04
C ALA A 214 -5.46 8.65 -8.97
N GLY A 215 -4.41 9.13 -8.32
CA GLY A 215 -4.46 10.16 -7.28
C GLY A 215 -4.85 9.67 -5.89
N ALA A 216 -5.17 8.39 -5.71
CA ALA A 216 -5.38 7.83 -4.39
C ALA A 216 -4.04 7.67 -3.66
N LEU A 217 -4.05 7.92 -2.35
CA LEU A 217 -2.90 7.59 -1.51
C LEU A 217 -3.05 6.17 -0.99
N PHE A 218 -1.93 5.55 -0.64
CA PHE A 218 -1.92 4.37 0.19
C PHE A 218 -0.83 4.49 1.25
N LEU A 219 -1.01 3.76 2.34
CA LEU A 219 -0.08 3.71 3.46
C LEU A 219 0.01 2.27 3.96
N ALA A 220 1.22 1.82 4.22
CA ALA A 220 1.50 0.51 4.75
C ALA A 220 1.94 0.56 6.22
N LEU A 221 1.62 -0.49 6.98
CA LEU A 221 2.19 -0.73 8.31
C LEU A 221 3.18 -1.89 8.28
N GLY A 222 4.25 -1.79 9.06
CA GLY A 222 5.20 -2.87 9.31
C GLY A 222 6.50 -2.81 8.49
N GLU A 223 6.86 -3.91 7.83
CA GLU A 223 8.18 -4.19 7.27
C GLU A 223 8.53 -3.22 6.14
N ASN A 224 9.76 -2.69 6.16
CA ASN A 224 10.22 -1.77 5.11
C ASN A 224 11.71 -1.90 4.75
N ARG A 225 12.45 -2.87 5.30
CA ARG A 225 13.89 -3.04 5.07
C ARG A 225 14.19 -3.45 3.63
N TYR A 226 13.30 -4.24 3.01
CA TYR A 226 13.40 -4.60 1.60
C TYR A 226 13.26 -3.39 0.65
N MET A 227 12.72 -2.26 1.15
CA MET A 227 12.61 -0.97 0.46
C MET A 227 13.62 0.08 0.99
N GLY A 228 14.65 -0.35 1.72
CA GLY A 228 15.70 0.54 2.24
C GLY A 228 15.37 1.27 3.55
N GLY A 229 14.28 0.91 4.23
CA GLY A 229 13.99 1.37 5.59
C GLY A 229 14.71 0.54 6.67
N GLN A 230 14.33 0.75 7.93
CA GLN A 230 14.93 0.07 9.10
C GLN A 230 13.92 -0.69 9.97
N ASN A 231 12.63 -0.63 9.65
CA ASN A 231 11.59 -1.27 10.43
C ASN A 231 11.49 -2.76 10.10
N ALA A 232 11.91 -3.61 11.05
CA ALA A 232 11.73 -5.06 10.97
C ALA A 232 10.35 -5.45 11.49
N SER A 233 9.58 -6.20 10.70
CA SER A 233 8.25 -6.68 11.08
C SER A 233 7.88 -7.91 10.25
N SER A 234 7.05 -8.81 10.77
CA SER A 234 6.42 -9.85 9.93
C SER A 234 5.13 -9.37 9.25
N LEU A 235 4.64 -8.17 9.61
CA LEU A 235 3.53 -7.52 8.93
C LEU A 235 4.02 -6.65 7.78
N ASN A 236 3.35 -6.71 6.63
CA ASN A 236 3.32 -5.65 5.63
C ASN A 236 1.88 -5.54 5.11
N HIS A 237 1.19 -4.46 5.47
CA HIS A 237 -0.23 -4.33 5.16
C HIS A 237 -0.59 -2.93 4.71
N ASP A 238 -1.08 -2.85 3.49
CA ASP A 238 -1.48 -1.63 2.82
C ASP A 238 -2.93 -1.25 3.12
N PHE A 239 -3.13 0.06 3.31
CA PHE A 239 -4.43 0.70 3.38
C PHE A 239 -4.56 1.68 2.23
N ALA A 240 -5.55 1.48 1.36
CA ALA A 240 -5.92 2.49 0.38
C ALA A 240 -6.64 3.65 1.07
N LEU A 241 -6.11 4.86 0.94
CA LEU A 241 -6.60 6.09 1.54
C LEU A 241 -7.31 6.95 0.47
N VAL A 242 -8.35 6.38 -0.15
CA VAL A 242 -9.09 7.05 -1.21
C VAL A 242 -9.75 8.33 -0.69
N GLY A 243 -9.50 9.45 -1.37
CA GLY A 243 -10.00 10.77 -0.99
C GLY A 243 -9.20 11.48 0.11
N ALA A 244 -8.11 10.89 0.59
CA ALA A 244 -7.17 11.58 1.47
C ALA A 244 -6.46 12.74 0.73
N SER A 245 -6.12 13.78 1.47
CA SER A 245 -5.28 14.87 0.97
C SER A 245 -3.81 14.58 1.27
N LEU A 246 -2.93 15.10 0.41
CA LEU A 246 -1.49 15.05 0.60
C LEU A 246 -0.93 16.47 0.54
N ALA A 247 -0.04 16.81 1.47
CA ALA A 247 0.81 17.98 1.37
C ALA A 247 2.26 17.60 1.65
N VAL A 248 3.19 18.20 0.91
CA VAL A 248 4.64 18.02 1.12
C VAL A 248 5.26 19.38 1.39
N ASP A 249 5.96 19.51 2.51
CA ASP A 249 6.54 20.77 3.01
C ASP A 249 5.53 21.94 2.98
N GLY A 250 4.28 21.66 3.37
CA GLY A 250 3.18 22.63 3.41
C GLY A 250 2.56 22.99 2.05
N ARG A 251 2.99 22.35 0.96
CA ARG A 251 2.41 22.53 -0.37
C ARG A 251 1.43 21.40 -0.67
N PRO A 252 0.15 21.68 -0.95
CA PRO A 252 -0.80 20.65 -1.37
C PRO A 252 -0.30 19.94 -2.63
N PHE A 253 -0.27 18.62 -2.58
CA PHE A 253 -0.10 17.78 -3.75
C PHE A 253 -1.49 17.63 -4.39
N LEU A 254 -1.67 18.27 -5.55
CA LEU A 254 -2.89 18.15 -6.31
C LEU A 254 -2.74 17.02 -7.34
N PRO A 255 -3.63 16.02 -7.35
CA PRO A 255 -3.64 14.96 -8.36
C PRO A 255 -3.84 15.45 -9.81
N THR A 256 -4.08 16.75 -10.03
CA THR A 256 -4.36 17.38 -11.33
C THR A 256 -3.20 17.34 -12.36
N LEU A 257 -2.22 16.46 -12.18
CA LEU A 257 -1.20 16.15 -13.19
C LEU A 257 -1.61 14.97 -14.10
N LEU A 258 -2.80 14.42 -13.88
CA LEU A 258 -3.43 13.40 -14.72
C LEU A 258 -4.47 13.98 -15.70
N ASP A 259 -4.27 15.21 -16.18
CA ASP A 259 -4.97 15.67 -17.38
C ASP A 259 -4.55 14.76 -18.54
N THR A 260 -5.44 13.85 -18.93
CA THR A 260 -5.38 13.16 -20.20
C THR A 260 -5.58 14.21 -21.30
N PRO A 261 -4.59 14.46 -22.18
CA PRO A 261 -4.90 15.13 -23.43
C PRO A 261 -5.78 14.17 -24.24
N ASN A 262 -7.00 14.62 -24.56
CA ASN A 262 -8.07 13.91 -25.28
C ASN A 262 -8.96 13.02 -24.42
N ARG A 263 -10.11 13.57 -24.01
CA ARG A 263 -11.38 12.84 -24.11
C ARG A 263 -12.05 13.24 -25.43
N PRO A 264 -12.48 12.29 -26.29
CA PRO A 264 -13.51 12.57 -27.28
C PRO A 264 -14.86 12.90 -26.63
#